data_AF-A0A3D1AV08-F1
#
_entry.id   AF-A0A3D1AV08-F1
#
_cell.length_a   1.000
_cell.length_b   1.000
_cell.length_c   1.000
_cell.angle_alpha   90.00
_cell.angle_beta   90.00
_cell.angle_gamma   90.00
#
_symmetry.space_group_name_H-M   'P 1'
#
loop_
_entity.id
_entity.type
_entity.pdbx_description
1 polymer ?
#
loop_
_entity_poly.entity_id
_entity_poly.type
_entity_poly.pdbx_seq_one_letter_code
_entity_poly.pdbx_strand_id
1 'polypeptide(L)'
;MQRAADPTVPARPSRVSAVLAFALLAAQMLLPWSVPRLITQDGPSHLYTAVVAWNLVFHPTSVYSAIYQLQPLTNPNWATTVMLGCLSALAGVEHAEKLLMSLCLLAGFLAFSYAVRSLDPGAAWSPIANFLVQTWFLWIGYYNFYLGMVLCLFVVGYYLRHARALTWPKVLAIGIGGLCLGLTHPIPAALMVMALATLALWSWFWKQRPDAWLLLALSPAVAMLLVFARNTQAPGRYVPDVERAWREFPMQVFATAGGAWG
;
A
#
# COMPACT_ATOMS: atom_id res chain seq x y z
N MET A 1 37.95 27.68 -18.88
CA MET A 1 37.70 26.36 -19.50
C MET A 1 37.14 25.41 -18.44
N GLN A 2 35.81 25.32 -18.31
CA GLN A 2 35.17 24.29 -17.49
C GLN A 2 35.31 22.96 -18.25
N ARG A 3 35.98 21.96 -17.63
CA ARG A 3 35.96 20.58 -18.15
C ARG A 3 34.49 20.16 -18.27
N ALA A 4 34.05 19.87 -19.48
CA ALA A 4 32.78 19.18 -19.70
C ALA A 4 32.82 17.89 -18.86
N ALA A 5 31.88 17.76 -17.94
CA ALA A 5 31.78 16.57 -17.11
C ALA A 5 31.57 15.37 -18.03
N ASP A 6 32.37 14.33 -17.83
CA ASP A 6 32.25 13.06 -18.54
C ASP A 6 30.82 12.51 -18.30
N PRO A 7 29.98 12.36 -19.34
CA PRO A 7 28.61 11.87 -19.21
C PRO A 7 28.52 10.43 -18.70
N THR A 8 29.64 9.72 -18.60
CA THR A 8 29.71 8.34 -18.09
C THR A 8 29.86 8.25 -16.57
N VAL A 9 30.18 9.35 -15.87
CA VAL A 9 30.28 9.34 -14.41
C VAL A 9 28.93 9.76 -13.83
N PRO A 10 28.19 8.85 -13.15
CA PRO A 10 26.92 9.21 -12.54
C PRO A 10 27.13 10.35 -11.55
N ALA A 11 26.37 11.43 -11.72
CA ALA A 11 26.43 12.58 -10.84
C ALA A 11 26.23 12.11 -9.39
N ARG A 12 27.10 12.55 -8.48
CA ARG A 12 26.96 12.21 -7.07
C ARG A 12 25.60 12.73 -6.56
N PRO A 13 24.83 11.92 -5.83
CA PRO A 13 23.55 12.37 -5.29
C PRO A 13 23.76 13.60 -4.38
N SER A 14 22.92 14.61 -4.55
CA SER A 14 23.01 15.87 -3.80
C SER A 14 22.85 15.62 -2.30
N ARG A 15 23.91 15.90 -1.53
CA ARG A 15 23.90 15.81 -0.06
C ARG A 15 22.85 16.74 0.55
N VAL A 16 22.69 17.94 0.01
CA VAL A 16 21.69 18.92 0.48
C VAL A 16 20.28 18.37 0.28
N SER A 17 19.99 17.80 -0.90
CA SER A 17 18.70 17.18 -1.19
C SER A 17 18.38 16.04 -0.21
N ALA A 18 19.36 15.19 0.09
CA ALA A 18 19.18 14.09 1.03
C ALA A 18 18.90 14.59 2.45
N VAL A 19 19.66 15.56 2.95
CA VAL A 19 19.45 16.15 4.28
C VAL A 19 18.04 16.74 4.39
N LEU A 20 17.61 17.52 3.38
CA LEU A 20 16.25 18.07 3.35
C LEU A 20 15.19 16.98 3.30
N ALA A 21 15.40 15.93 2.51
CA ALA A 21 14.45 14.83 2.39
C ALA A 21 14.25 14.11 3.74
N PHE A 22 15.33 13.77 4.44
CA PHE A 22 15.23 13.09 5.73
C PHE A 22 14.76 14.00 6.86
N ALA A 23 15.12 15.29 6.84
CA ALA A 23 14.61 16.26 7.82
C ALA A 23 13.09 16.46 7.68
N LEU A 24 12.60 16.59 6.44
CA LEU A 24 11.16 16.70 6.17
C LEU A 24 10.42 15.40 6.54
N LEU A 25 10.99 14.24 6.21
CA LEU A 25 10.41 12.96 6.60
C LEU A 25 10.26 12.86 8.12
N ALA A 26 11.32 13.19 8.87
CA ALA A 26 11.29 13.19 10.32
C ALA A 26 10.20 14.15 10.86
N ALA A 27 10.13 15.37 10.34
CA ALA A 27 9.09 16.32 10.72
C ALA A 27 7.67 15.78 10.42
N GLN A 28 7.46 15.17 9.26
CA GLN A 28 6.18 14.57 8.88
C GLN A 28 5.78 13.39 9.77
N MET A 29 6.72 12.51 10.11
CA MET A 29 6.50 11.39 11.02
C MET A 29 6.14 11.86 12.44
N LEU A 30 6.52 13.08 12.83
CA LEU A 30 6.16 13.66 14.13
C LEU A 30 4.78 14.34 14.12
N LEU A 31 4.20 14.63 12.95
CA LEU A 31 2.89 15.30 12.86
C LEU A 31 1.75 14.56 13.60
N PRO A 32 1.59 13.22 13.48
CA PRO A 32 0.54 12.50 14.23
C PRO A 32 0.64 12.66 15.75
N TRP A 33 1.83 12.98 16.25
CA TRP A 33 2.15 13.11 17.67
C TRP A 33 1.94 14.53 18.19
N SER A 34 1.75 15.52 17.30
CA SER A 34 1.48 16.91 17.66
C SER A 34 0.09 17.13 18.29
N VAL A 35 -0.80 16.14 18.19
CA VAL A 35 -2.17 16.21 18.72
C VAL A 35 -2.40 15.14 19.79
N PRO A 36 -3.23 15.40 20.83
CA PRO A 36 -3.51 14.41 21.86
C PRO A 36 -4.19 13.15 21.30
N ARG A 37 -5.18 13.32 20.41
CA ARG A 37 -5.85 12.22 19.72
C ARG A 37 -5.81 12.47 18.23
N LEU A 38 -5.27 11.51 17.47
CA LEU A 38 -5.34 11.54 16.03
C LEU A 38 -6.76 11.12 15.62
N ILE A 39 -7.45 11.96 14.86
CA ILE A 39 -8.79 11.67 14.36
C ILE A 39 -8.68 11.50 12.85
N THR A 40 -9.00 10.29 12.39
CA THR A 40 -9.15 9.96 10.98
C THR A 40 -10.56 9.40 10.73
N GLN A 41 -10.96 9.29 9.47
CA GLN A 41 -12.30 8.81 9.13
C GLN A 41 -12.44 7.30 9.35
N ASP A 42 -11.50 6.51 8.82
CA ASP A 42 -11.57 5.05 8.82
C ASP A 42 -10.69 4.39 9.91
N GLY A 43 -9.72 5.13 10.46
CA GLY A 43 -8.75 4.61 11.43
C GLY A 43 -9.40 3.98 12.66
N PRO A 44 -10.37 4.63 13.33
CA PRO A 44 -11.03 4.06 14.51
C PRO A 44 -11.68 2.70 14.25
N SER A 45 -12.30 2.53 13.08
CA SER A 45 -12.91 1.25 12.67
C SER A 45 -11.84 0.16 12.47
N HIS A 46 -10.73 0.50 11.81
CA HIS A 46 -9.61 -0.43 11.64
C HIS A 46 -8.96 -0.83 12.97
N LEU A 47 -8.77 0.13 13.88
CA LEU A 47 -8.20 -0.11 15.20
C LEU A 47 -9.12 -0.98 16.05
N TYR A 48 -10.42 -0.72 16.04
CA TYR A 48 -11.42 -1.56 16.71
C TYR A 48 -11.35 -3.01 16.20
N THR A 49 -11.43 -3.22 14.88
CA THR A 49 -11.35 -4.56 14.28
C THR A 49 -10.04 -5.26 14.63
N ALA A 50 -8.92 -4.54 14.63
CA ALA A 50 -7.62 -5.07 14.97
C ALA A 50 -7.51 -5.51 16.44
N VAL A 51 -8.05 -4.72 17.37
CA VAL A 51 -8.08 -5.07 18.81
C VAL A 51 -8.97 -6.30 19.04
N VAL A 52 -10.13 -6.37 18.40
CA VAL A 52 -11.01 -7.55 18.47
C VAL A 52 -10.28 -8.79 17.94
N ALA A 53 -9.69 -8.71 16.74
CA ALA A 53 -8.96 -9.82 16.13
C ALA A 53 -7.79 -10.28 17.02
N TRP A 54 -7.02 -9.35 17.59
CA TRP A 54 -5.94 -9.65 18.52
C TRP A 54 -6.43 -10.41 19.75
N ASN A 55 -7.55 -9.99 20.33
CA ASN A 55 -8.15 -10.66 21.48
C ASN A 55 -8.67 -12.06 21.12
N LEU A 56 -9.29 -12.24 19.96
CA LEU A 56 -9.73 -13.57 19.52
C LEU A 56 -8.57 -14.56 19.36
N VAL A 57 -7.41 -14.10 18.90
CA VAL A 57 -6.22 -14.93 18.69
C VAL A 57 -5.49 -15.23 20.00
N PHE A 58 -5.24 -14.20 20.81
CA PHE A 58 -4.34 -14.31 21.97
C PHE A 58 -5.05 -14.37 23.33
N HIS A 59 -6.34 -14.05 23.38
CA HIS A 59 -7.16 -14.03 24.59
C HIS A 59 -8.51 -14.73 24.33
N PRO A 60 -8.51 -16.06 24.09
CA PRO A 60 -9.69 -16.79 23.63
C PRO A 60 -10.86 -16.78 24.64
N THR A 61 -10.62 -16.43 25.91
CA THR A 61 -11.64 -16.25 26.96
C THR A 61 -12.16 -14.82 27.08
N SER A 62 -11.73 -13.90 26.21
CA SER A 62 -12.20 -12.51 26.20
C SER A 62 -13.69 -12.43 25.88
N VAL A 63 -14.33 -11.34 26.30
CA VAL A 63 -15.74 -11.04 25.97
C VAL A 63 -15.99 -11.04 24.45
N TYR A 64 -14.97 -10.72 23.65
CA TYR A 64 -15.07 -10.73 22.20
C TYR A 64 -15.32 -12.12 21.63
N SER A 65 -14.78 -13.18 22.24
CA SER A 65 -14.95 -14.56 21.76
C SER A 65 -16.39 -15.06 21.85
N ALA A 66 -17.23 -14.43 22.66
CA ALA A 66 -18.66 -14.75 22.74
C ALA A 66 -19.48 -14.13 21.59
N ILE A 67 -18.95 -13.11 20.91
CA ILE A 67 -19.69 -12.25 19.97
C ILE A 67 -19.10 -12.31 18.56
N TYR A 68 -17.78 -12.49 18.46
CA TYR A 68 -17.04 -12.39 17.21
C TYR A 68 -16.31 -13.68 16.87
N GLN A 69 -16.10 -13.88 15.57
CA GLN A 69 -15.24 -14.92 15.02
C GLN A 69 -14.32 -14.29 13.98
N LEU A 70 -13.15 -14.90 13.77
CA LEU A 70 -12.24 -14.45 12.72
C LEU A 70 -12.83 -14.75 11.36
N GLN A 71 -12.77 -13.75 10.48
CA GLN A 71 -13.10 -13.94 9.08
C GLN A 71 -12.04 -14.83 8.40
N PRO A 72 -12.36 -15.57 7.32
CA PRO A 72 -11.34 -16.28 6.55
C PRO A 72 -10.24 -15.36 5.99
N LEU A 73 -9.02 -15.89 5.90
CA LEU A 73 -7.84 -15.19 5.37
C LEU A 73 -7.95 -14.75 3.90
N THR A 74 -8.96 -15.25 3.18
CA THR A 74 -9.21 -14.90 1.77
C THR A 74 -9.91 -13.56 1.58
N ASN A 75 -10.42 -12.92 2.66
CA ASN A 75 -10.91 -11.55 2.58
C ASN A 75 -9.72 -10.58 2.71
N PRO A 76 -9.54 -9.57 1.84
CA PRO A 76 -8.48 -8.57 1.98
C PRO A 76 -8.63 -7.74 3.27
N ASN A 77 -7.68 -6.84 3.51
CA ASN A 77 -7.58 -5.93 4.68
C ASN A 77 -6.95 -6.54 5.94
N TRP A 78 -6.20 -7.63 5.81
CA TRP A 78 -5.47 -8.22 6.93
C TRP A 78 -4.27 -7.38 7.37
N ALA A 79 -3.66 -6.63 6.45
CA ALA A 79 -2.43 -5.89 6.73
C ALA A 79 -2.61 -4.92 7.90
N THR A 80 -3.61 -4.03 7.84
CA THR A 80 -3.86 -3.10 8.96
C THR A 80 -4.34 -3.81 10.21
N THR A 81 -5.13 -4.89 10.06
CA THR A 81 -5.64 -5.68 11.19
C THR A 81 -4.48 -6.26 12.01
N VAL A 82 -3.51 -6.88 11.33
CA VAL A 82 -2.31 -7.44 11.97
C VAL A 82 -1.43 -6.32 12.53
N MET A 83 -1.17 -5.27 11.73
CA MET A 83 -0.29 -4.17 12.15
C MET A 83 -0.85 -3.42 13.36
N LEU A 84 -2.10 -2.96 13.32
CA LEU A 84 -2.73 -2.26 14.44
C LEU A 84 -2.92 -3.17 15.65
N GLY A 85 -3.15 -4.47 15.46
CA GLY A 85 -3.19 -5.45 16.55
C GLY A 85 -1.86 -5.47 17.30
N CYS A 86 -0.76 -5.68 16.58
CA CYS A 86 0.60 -5.61 17.14
C CYS A 86 0.91 -4.24 17.77
N LEU A 87 0.64 -3.15 17.05
CA LEU A 87 0.96 -1.80 17.54
C LEU A 87 0.14 -1.41 18.76
N SER A 88 -1.13 -1.82 18.85
CA SER A 88 -1.97 -1.59 20.02
C SER A 88 -1.50 -2.40 21.23
N ALA A 89 -1.02 -3.62 21.03
CA ALA A 89 -0.41 -4.42 22.10
C ALA A 89 0.92 -3.82 22.61
N LEU A 90 1.71 -3.21 21.71
CA LEU A 90 3.03 -2.65 22.04
C LEU A 90 2.99 -1.23 22.62
N ALA A 91 2.17 -0.35 22.05
CA ALA A 91 2.15 1.09 22.36
C ALA A 91 0.83 1.55 23.00
N GLY A 92 -0.13 0.64 23.18
CA GLY A 92 -1.49 0.96 23.59
C GLY A 92 -2.36 1.44 22.43
N VAL A 93 -3.67 1.26 22.61
CA VAL A 93 -4.70 1.64 21.61
C VAL A 93 -4.61 3.11 21.24
N GLU A 94 -4.31 4.00 22.19
CA GLU A 94 -4.21 5.45 21.96
C GLU A 94 -3.09 5.86 20.98
N HIS A 95 -2.00 5.09 20.94
CA HIS A 95 -0.82 5.41 20.12
C HIS A 95 -0.73 4.59 18.84
N ALA A 96 -1.51 3.50 18.72
CA ALA A 96 -1.42 2.56 17.62
C ALA A 96 -1.57 3.22 16.24
N GLU A 97 -2.60 4.07 16.05
CA GLU A 97 -2.81 4.78 14.78
C GLU A 97 -1.73 5.82 14.49
N LYS A 98 -1.28 6.57 15.50
CA LYS A 98 -0.18 7.55 15.33
C LYS A 98 1.10 6.87 14.87
N LEU A 99 1.41 5.74 15.48
CA LEU A 99 2.57 4.93 15.14
C LEU A 99 2.41 4.32 13.75
N LEU A 100 1.23 3.80 13.40
CA LEU A 100 0.95 3.29 12.06
C LEU A 100 1.13 4.39 11.00
N MET A 101 0.60 5.59 11.23
CA MET A 101 0.72 6.70 10.28
C MET A 101 2.18 7.13 10.09
N SER A 102 2.96 7.15 11.17
CA SER A 102 4.41 7.42 11.11
C SER A 102 5.14 6.36 10.29
N LEU A 103 4.80 5.07 10.48
CA LEU A 103 5.36 3.96 9.71
C LEU A 103 4.92 4.00 8.24
N CYS A 104 3.69 4.40 7.95
CA CYS A 104 3.19 4.58 6.59
C CYS A 104 3.98 5.66 5.85
N LEU A 105 4.24 6.81 6.49
CA LEU A 105 5.05 7.89 5.90
C LEU A 105 6.48 7.43 5.58
N LEU A 106 7.12 6.75 6.54
CA LEU A 106 8.44 6.16 6.34
C LEU A 106 8.44 5.15 5.19
N ALA A 107 7.51 4.19 5.23
CA ALA A 107 7.43 3.14 4.23
C ALA A 107 7.12 3.69 2.84
N GLY A 108 6.21 4.66 2.73
CA GLY A 108 5.89 5.36 1.48
C GLY A 108 7.08 6.10 0.91
N PHE A 109 7.81 6.86 1.73
CA PHE A 109 9.01 7.56 1.30
C PHE A 109 10.07 6.59 0.76
N LEU A 110 10.31 5.49 1.48
CA LEU A 110 11.26 4.47 1.08
C LEU A 110 10.82 3.74 -0.19
N ALA A 111 9.54 3.38 -0.31
CA ALA A 111 8.99 2.69 -1.49
C ALA A 111 9.08 3.54 -2.74
N PHE A 112 8.68 4.80 -2.65
CA PHE A 112 8.74 5.75 -3.76
C PHE A 112 10.19 5.99 -4.19
N SER A 113 11.07 6.28 -3.22
CA SER A 113 12.50 6.48 -3.48
C SER A 113 13.14 5.23 -4.09
N TYR A 114 12.76 4.04 -3.62
CA TYR A 114 13.23 2.77 -4.17
C TYR A 114 12.79 2.59 -5.63
N ALA A 115 11.51 2.85 -5.95
CA ALA A 115 10.99 2.74 -7.30
C ALA A 115 11.70 3.69 -8.28
N VAL A 116 11.89 4.96 -7.88
CA VAL A 116 12.66 5.94 -8.68
C VAL A 116 14.10 5.46 -8.88
N ARG A 117 14.75 5.00 -7.81
CA ARG A 117 16.14 4.51 -7.86
C ARG A 117 16.31 3.15 -8.55
N SER A 118 15.22 2.49 -8.90
CA SER A 118 15.24 1.30 -9.77
C SER A 118 15.23 1.69 -11.25
N LEU A 119 14.76 2.88 -11.59
CA LEU A 119 14.86 3.45 -12.94
C LEU A 119 16.20 4.18 -13.14
N ASP A 120 16.60 4.97 -12.14
CA ASP A 120 17.87 5.70 -12.12
C ASP A 120 18.61 5.47 -10.79
N PRO A 121 19.60 4.55 -10.75
CA PRO A 121 20.42 4.31 -9.56
C PRO A 121 21.14 5.55 -9.00
N GLY A 122 21.37 6.57 -9.84
CA GLY A 122 22.00 7.84 -9.47
C GLY A 122 21.05 8.83 -8.81
N ALA A 123 19.72 8.61 -8.89
CA ALA A 123 18.72 9.55 -8.40
C ALA A 123 18.91 9.87 -6.90
N ALA A 124 19.01 11.16 -6.55
CA ALA A 124 19.17 11.57 -5.17
C ALA A 124 17.91 11.31 -4.33
N TRP A 125 18.09 11.17 -3.01
CA TRP A 125 16.97 11.27 -2.07
C TRP A 125 16.32 12.64 -2.22
N SER A 126 15.03 12.65 -2.54
CA SER A 126 14.34 13.86 -2.95
C SER A 126 13.25 14.25 -1.95
N PRO A 127 13.20 15.52 -1.50
CA PRO A 127 12.06 16.08 -0.77
C PRO A 127 10.72 15.89 -1.49
N ILE A 128 10.72 15.77 -2.82
CA ILE A 128 9.50 15.54 -3.61
C ILE A 128 8.82 14.22 -3.22
N ALA A 129 9.58 13.20 -2.83
CA ALA A 129 9.01 11.95 -2.33
C ALA A 129 8.15 12.20 -1.09
N ASN A 130 8.58 13.09 -0.18
CA ASN A 130 7.81 13.48 1.00
C ASN A 130 6.51 14.21 0.67
N PHE A 131 6.44 14.91 -0.47
CA PHE A 131 5.19 15.53 -0.92
C PHE A 131 4.24 14.49 -1.50
N LEU A 132 4.75 13.60 -2.35
CA LEU A 132 3.92 12.61 -3.05
C LEU A 132 3.33 11.53 -2.13
N VAL A 133 3.97 11.25 -1.00
CA VAL A 133 3.47 10.30 -0.01
C VAL A 133 2.39 10.88 0.90
N GLN A 134 2.15 12.19 0.86
CA GLN A 134 1.13 12.90 1.62
C GLN A 134 -0.20 12.88 0.86
N THR A 135 -0.79 11.70 0.75
CA THR A 135 -2.04 11.52 0.02
C THR A 135 -3.23 11.72 0.94
N TRP A 136 -4.35 12.19 0.37
CA TRP A 136 -5.63 12.29 1.07
C TRP A 136 -6.03 10.95 1.73
N PHE A 137 -5.79 9.82 1.06
CA PHE A 137 -6.06 8.47 1.58
C PHE A 137 -5.35 8.17 2.91
N LEU A 138 -4.11 8.66 3.10
CA LEU A 138 -3.40 8.50 4.36
C LEU A 138 -4.12 9.25 5.48
N TRP A 139 -4.50 10.50 5.22
CA TRP A 139 -5.04 11.42 6.23
C TRP A 139 -6.48 11.09 6.64
N ILE A 140 -7.25 10.43 5.77
CA ILE A 140 -8.57 9.90 6.16
C ILE A 140 -8.48 8.52 6.83
N GLY A 141 -7.29 7.93 6.98
CA GLY A 141 -7.12 6.64 7.65
C GLY A 141 -7.38 5.42 6.76
N TYR A 142 -7.34 5.58 5.42
CA TYR A 142 -7.54 4.50 4.46
C TYR A 142 -6.27 3.64 4.32
N TYR A 143 -5.84 3.07 5.44
CA TYR A 143 -4.50 2.53 5.65
C TYR A 143 -4.22 1.27 4.82
N ASN A 144 -5.19 0.38 4.60
CA ASN A 144 -4.96 -0.81 3.75
C ASN A 144 -4.65 -0.42 2.32
N PHE A 145 -5.42 0.52 1.75
CA PHE A 145 -5.15 1.01 0.41
C PHE A 145 -3.78 1.68 0.33
N TYR A 146 -3.46 2.55 1.31
CA TYR A 146 -2.17 3.23 1.36
C TYR A 146 -1.00 2.23 1.44
N LEU A 147 -1.04 1.29 2.38
CA LEU A 147 -0.03 0.23 2.52
C LEU A 147 0.05 -0.64 1.26
N GLY A 148 -1.08 -0.92 0.61
CA GLY A 148 -1.12 -1.59 -0.67
C GLY A 148 -0.38 -0.81 -1.75
N MET A 149 -0.55 0.51 -1.83
CA MET A 149 0.20 1.35 -2.77
C MET A 149 1.71 1.38 -2.46
N VAL A 150 2.09 1.42 -1.18
CA VAL A 150 3.49 1.31 -0.74
C VAL A 150 4.10 0.00 -1.22
N LEU A 151 3.43 -1.13 -0.97
CA LEU A 151 3.91 -2.45 -1.38
C LEU A 151 3.93 -2.59 -2.91
N CYS A 152 2.95 -2.03 -3.62
CA CYS A 152 2.92 -1.98 -5.08
C CYS A 152 4.16 -1.30 -5.65
N LEU A 153 4.53 -0.12 -5.12
CA LEU A 153 5.75 0.60 -5.53
C LEU A 153 7.01 -0.22 -5.26
N PHE A 154 7.09 -0.91 -4.12
CA PHE A 154 8.22 -1.79 -3.83
C PHE A 154 8.32 -2.95 -4.83
N VAL A 155 7.21 -3.65 -5.11
CA VAL A 155 7.21 -4.80 -6.03
C VAL A 155 7.54 -4.36 -7.46
N VAL A 156 6.96 -3.26 -7.93
CA VAL A 156 7.26 -2.69 -9.26
C VAL A 156 8.72 -2.24 -9.34
N GLY A 157 9.22 -1.52 -8.34
CA GLY A 157 10.63 -1.13 -8.24
C GLY A 157 11.57 -2.34 -8.21
N TYR A 158 11.17 -3.42 -7.54
CA TYR A 158 11.97 -4.64 -7.44
C TYR A 158 12.03 -5.36 -8.79
N TYR A 159 10.89 -5.47 -9.49
CA TYR A 159 10.85 -6.00 -10.83
C TYR A 159 11.74 -5.18 -11.78
N LEU A 160 11.60 -3.85 -11.81
CA LEU A 160 12.38 -2.98 -12.70
C LEU A 160 13.90 -3.19 -12.54
N ARG A 161 14.39 -3.32 -11.31
CA ARG A 161 15.82 -3.55 -11.02
C ARG A 161 16.32 -4.91 -11.51
N HIS A 162 15.42 -5.90 -11.60
CA HIS A 162 15.80 -7.30 -11.85
C HIS A 162 15.24 -7.88 -13.14
N ALA A 163 14.45 -7.14 -13.91
CA ALA A 163 13.74 -7.60 -15.10
C ALA A 163 14.68 -8.19 -16.17
N ARG A 164 15.95 -7.73 -16.23
CA ARG A 164 16.94 -8.26 -17.18
C ARG A 164 17.41 -9.68 -16.85
N ALA A 165 17.21 -10.15 -15.63
CA ALA A 165 17.69 -11.45 -15.17
C ALA A 165 16.79 -11.97 -14.03
N LEU A 166 15.57 -12.36 -14.36
CA LEU A 166 14.64 -13.00 -13.41
C LEU A 166 15.09 -14.44 -13.14
N THR A 167 15.55 -14.67 -11.93
CA THR A 167 15.84 -16.00 -11.38
C THR A 167 14.69 -16.45 -10.50
N TRP A 168 14.62 -17.74 -10.18
CA TRP A 168 13.56 -18.28 -9.33
C TRP A 168 13.37 -17.54 -7.98
N PRO A 169 14.43 -17.19 -7.22
CA PRO A 169 14.25 -16.40 -6.00
C PRO A 169 13.59 -15.03 -6.22
N LYS A 170 13.87 -14.38 -7.36
CA LYS A 170 13.30 -13.06 -7.70
C LYS A 170 11.83 -13.19 -8.09
N VAL A 171 11.48 -14.26 -8.80
CA VAL A 171 10.09 -14.62 -9.13
C VAL A 171 9.30 -14.88 -7.85
N LEU A 172 9.88 -15.66 -6.93
CA LEU A 172 9.27 -15.93 -5.63
C LEU A 172 9.08 -14.64 -4.82
N ALA A 173 10.06 -13.74 -4.80
CA ALA A 173 9.93 -12.45 -4.12
C ALA A 173 8.78 -11.60 -4.69
N ILE A 174 8.62 -11.55 -6.01
CA ILE A 174 7.49 -10.86 -6.66
C ILE A 174 6.17 -11.55 -6.32
N GLY A 175 6.12 -12.89 -6.36
CA GLY A 175 4.92 -13.66 -6.02
C GLY A 175 4.47 -13.50 -4.57
N ILE A 176 5.41 -13.50 -3.63
CA ILE A 176 5.16 -13.19 -2.21
C ILE A 176 4.66 -11.75 -2.08
N GLY A 177 5.29 -10.79 -2.75
CA GLY A 177 4.83 -9.40 -2.78
C GLY A 177 3.40 -9.27 -3.32
N GLY A 178 3.06 -10.00 -4.38
CA GLY A 178 1.72 -10.08 -4.95
C GLY A 178 0.68 -10.72 -4.02
N LEU A 179 1.06 -11.78 -3.30
CA LEU A 179 0.22 -12.39 -2.27
C LEU A 179 -0.03 -11.42 -1.11
N CYS A 180 1.01 -10.79 -0.59
CA CYS A 180 0.90 -9.78 0.46
C CYS A 180 0.03 -8.59 0.01
N LEU A 181 0.13 -8.17 -1.26
CA LEU A 181 -0.76 -7.15 -1.85
C LEU A 181 -2.20 -7.61 -1.86
N GLY A 182 -2.48 -8.85 -2.30
CA GLY A 182 -3.83 -9.42 -2.31
C GLY A 182 -4.47 -9.47 -0.92
N LEU A 183 -3.69 -9.79 0.11
CA LEU A 183 -4.13 -9.78 1.52
C LEU A 183 -4.28 -8.36 2.09
N THR A 184 -3.57 -7.39 1.52
CA THR A 184 -3.61 -5.99 1.94
C THR A 184 -4.82 -5.29 1.33
N HIS A 185 -4.88 -5.17 0.00
CA HIS A 185 -5.97 -4.48 -0.69
C HIS A 185 -6.04 -4.88 -2.18
N PRO A 186 -7.24 -5.17 -2.74
CA PRO A 186 -7.38 -5.66 -4.11
C PRO A 186 -7.01 -4.62 -5.18
N ILE A 187 -7.38 -3.35 -5.01
CA ILE A 187 -7.07 -2.30 -6.02
C ILE A 187 -5.55 -2.15 -6.28
N PRO A 188 -4.68 -1.90 -5.27
CA PRO A 188 -3.24 -1.86 -5.50
C PRO A 188 -2.65 -3.16 -6.07
N ALA A 189 -3.21 -4.32 -5.70
CA ALA A 189 -2.80 -5.60 -6.29
C ALA A 189 -3.11 -5.64 -7.80
N ALA A 190 -4.29 -5.21 -8.21
CA ALA A 190 -4.66 -5.10 -9.63
C ALA A 190 -3.77 -4.08 -10.38
N LEU A 191 -3.48 -2.94 -9.77
CA LEU A 191 -2.56 -1.94 -10.34
C LEU A 191 -1.14 -2.50 -10.51
N MET A 192 -0.64 -3.29 -9.56
CA MET A 192 0.64 -3.98 -9.69
C MET A 192 0.62 -4.98 -10.85
N VAL A 193 -0.43 -5.80 -10.98
CA VAL A 193 -0.55 -6.76 -12.10
C VAL A 193 -0.54 -6.02 -13.42
N MET A 194 -1.34 -4.95 -13.52
CA MET A 194 -1.41 -4.11 -14.72
C MET A 194 -0.06 -3.48 -15.05
N ALA A 195 0.62 -2.86 -14.08
CA ALA A 195 1.91 -2.23 -14.29
C ALA A 195 2.98 -3.22 -14.77
N LEU A 196 3.08 -4.39 -14.12
CA LEU A 196 4.05 -5.42 -14.51
C LEU A 196 3.73 -6.03 -15.87
N ALA A 197 2.45 -6.26 -16.18
CA ALA A 197 2.02 -6.74 -17.49
C ALA A 197 2.35 -5.72 -18.60
N THR A 198 2.10 -4.43 -18.38
CA THR A 198 2.47 -3.38 -19.33
C THR A 198 3.98 -3.29 -19.54
N LEU A 199 4.78 -3.35 -18.46
CA LEU A 199 6.25 -3.33 -18.56
C LEU A 199 6.80 -4.55 -19.30
N ALA A 200 6.22 -5.73 -19.08
CA ALA A 200 6.61 -6.95 -19.76
C ALA A 200 6.17 -6.99 -21.22
N LEU A 201 4.99 -6.45 -21.54
CA LEU A 201 4.54 -6.30 -22.91
C LEU A 201 5.46 -5.34 -23.66
N TRP A 202 5.81 -4.20 -23.03
CA TRP A 202 6.79 -3.25 -23.56
C TRP A 202 8.15 -3.92 -23.79
N SER A 203 8.67 -4.67 -22.82
CA SER A 203 9.96 -5.36 -22.98
C SER A 203 9.92 -6.39 -24.10
N TRP A 204 8.82 -7.12 -24.25
CA TRP A 204 8.60 -8.07 -25.34
C TRP A 204 8.64 -7.40 -26.71
N PHE A 205 7.92 -6.28 -26.88
CA PHE A 205 7.92 -5.51 -28.14
C PHE A 205 9.33 -5.06 -28.56
N TRP A 206 10.17 -4.66 -27.61
CA TRP A 206 11.51 -4.13 -27.92
C TRP A 206 12.64 -5.16 -27.89
N LYS A 207 12.47 -6.31 -27.22
CA LYS A 207 13.55 -7.29 -26.98
C LYS A 207 13.24 -8.73 -27.39
N GLN A 208 12.04 -9.00 -27.92
CA GLN A 208 11.60 -10.31 -28.44
C GLN A 208 11.78 -11.52 -27.50
N ARG A 209 11.73 -11.33 -26.17
CA ARG A 209 11.72 -12.45 -25.22
C ARG A 209 10.55 -12.34 -24.24
N PRO A 210 9.57 -13.25 -24.29
CA PRO A 210 8.52 -13.31 -23.27
C PRO A 210 9.10 -13.91 -21.98
N ASP A 211 9.01 -13.15 -20.90
CA ASP A 211 9.41 -13.62 -19.57
C ASP A 211 8.29 -14.47 -18.96
N ALA A 212 8.20 -15.75 -19.36
CA ALA A 212 7.21 -16.71 -18.80
C ALA A 212 7.27 -16.78 -17.26
N TRP A 213 8.43 -16.48 -16.68
CA TRP A 213 8.65 -16.31 -15.24
C TRP A 213 7.76 -15.25 -14.59
N LEU A 214 7.40 -14.19 -15.31
CA LEU A 214 6.52 -13.16 -14.78
C LEU A 214 5.08 -13.65 -14.66
N LEU A 215 4.60 -14.48 -15.60
CA LEU A 215 3.26 -15.09 -15.50
C LEU A 215 3.15 -15.91 -14.21
N LEU A 216 4.20 -16.69 -13.91
CA LEU A 216 4.29 -17.44 -12.65
C LEU A 216 4.34 -16.51 -11.44
N ALA A 217 5.13 -15.43 -11.49
CA ALA A 217 5.22 -14.44 -10.41
C ALA A 217 3.88 -13.75 -10.12
N LEU A 218 3.08 -13.47 -11.16
CA LEU A 218 1.79 -12.80 -11.03
C LEU A 218 0.66 -13.73 -10.58
N SER A 219 0.83 -15.04 -10.75
CA SER A 219 -0.23 -16.02 -10.46
C SER A 219 -0.85 -15.93 -9.06
N PRO A 220 -0.11 -15.67 -7.95
CA PRO A 220 -0.73 -15.57 -6.62
C PRO A 220 -1.62 -14.33 -6.48
N ALA A 221 -1.19 -13.19 -7.03
CA ALA A 221 -1.98 -11.95 -7.01
C ALA A 221 -3.25 -12.10 -7.84
N VAL A 222 -3.14 -12.66 -9.05
CA VAL A 222 -4.30 -12.94 -9.92
C VAL A 222 -5.26 -13.91 -9.23
N ALA A 223 -4.76 -14.97 -8.60
CA ALA A 223 -5.60 -15.91 -7.86
C ALA A 223 -6.36 -15.23 -6.71
N MET A 224 -5.69 -14.38 -5.92
CA MET A 224 -6.34 -13.59 -4.85
C MET A 224 -7.42 -12.65 -5.41
N LEU A 225 -7.16 -11.97 -6.53
CA LEU A 225 -8.14 -11.11 -7.18
C LEU A 225 -9.36 -11.89 -7.68
N LEU A 226 -9.16 -13.08 -8.24
CA LEU A 226 -10.24 -13.95 -8.70
C LEU A 226 -11.07 -14.49 -7.52
N VAL A 227 -10.42 -14.90 -6.43
CA VAL A 227 -11.11 -15.32 -5.20
C VAL A 227 -11.93 -14.16 -4.63
N PHE A 228 -11.35 -12.97 -4.55
CA PHE A 228 -12.06 -11.77 -4.12
C PHE A 228 -13.27 -11.49 -5.00
N ALA A 229 -13.08 -11.44 -6.33
CA ALA A 229 -14.17 -11.19 -7.28
C ALA A 229 -15.31 -12.21 -7.11
N ARG A 230 -14.98 -13.51 -7.00
CA ARG A 230 -15.96 -14.57 -6.76
C ARG A 230 -16.73 -14.36 -5.45
N ASN A 231 -16.04 -14.01 -4.38
CA ASN A 231 -16.65 -13.81 -3.06
C ASN A 231 -17.52 -12.54 -2.99
N THR A 232 -17.20 -11.51 -3.78
CA THR A 232 -17.99 -10.28 -3.86
C THR A 232 -19.26 -10.39 -4.69
N GLN A 233 -19.43 -11.45 -5.49
CA GLN A 233 -20.64 -11.67 -6.29
C GLN A 233 -21.83 -12.25 -5.49
N ALA A 234 -21.81 -12.20 -4.16
CA ALA A 234 -23.01 -12.42 -3.37
C ALA A 234 -24.05 -11.33 -3.70
N PRO A 235 -25.25 -11.68 -4.20
CA PRO A 235 -26.16 -10.74 -4.83
C PRO A 235 -26.87 -9.86 -3.80
N GLY A 236 -26.22 -8.78 -3.36
CA GLY A 236 -26.93 -7.57 -2.99
C GLY A 236 -27.22 -6.80 -4.27
N ARG A 237 -28.49 -6.60 -4.64
CA ARG A 237 -28.87 -5.72 -5.76
C ARG A 237 -28.53 -4.27 -5.41
N TYR A 238 -27.26 -3.90 -5.50
CA TYR A 238 -26.86 -2.50 -5.49
C TYR A 238 -27.13 -1.94 -6.88
N VAL A 239 -28.20 -1.16 -6.99
CA VAL A 239 -28.46 -0.35 -8.18
C VAL A 239 -27.86 1.02 -7.90
N PRO A 240 -26.73 1.40 -8.54
CA PRO A 240 -26.13 2.71 -8.31
C PRO A 240 -27.10 3.80 -8.78
N ASP A 241 -27.48 4.70 -7.86
CA ASP A 241 -28.19 5.93 -8.19
C ASP A 241 -27.16 6.96 -8.68
N VAL A 242 -26.87 6.89 -9.98
CA VAL A 242 -25.85 7.71 -10.65
C VAL A 242 -26.21 9.20 -10.56
N GLU A 243 -27.49 9.55 -10.62
CA GLU A 243 -27.95 10.93 -10.55
C GLU A 243 -27.69 11.54 -9.17
N ARG A 244 -28.03 10.79 -8.12
CA ARG A 244 -27.74 11.19 -6.75
C ARG A 244 -26.24 11.30 -6.49
N ALA A 245 -25.46 10.32 -6.93
CA ALA A 245 -24.00 10.34 -6.79
C ALA A 245 -23.37 11.58 -7.45
N TRP A 246 -23.86 12.01 -8.61
CA TRP A 246 -23.41 13.23 -9.27
C TRP A 246 -23.78 14.51 -8.52
N ARG A 247 -24.96 14.58 -7.89
CA ARG A 247 -25.39 15.74 -7.10
C ARG A 247 -24.65 15.86 -5.77
N GLU A 248 -24.29 14.73 -5.17
CA GLU A 248 -23.60 14.67 -3.89
C GLU A 248 -22.06 14.76 -4.03
N PHE A 249 -21.53 14.74 -5.27
CA PHE A 249 -20.12 14.96 -5.55
C PHE A 249 -19.77 16.47 -5.48
N PRO A 250 -18.70 16.90 -4.78
CA PRO A 250 -17.65 16.11 -4.11
C PRO A 250 -17.89 15.89 -2.60
N MET A 251 -19.07 16.24 -2.08
CA MET A 251 -19.34 16.24 -0.63
C MET A 251 -19.44 14.82 -0.03
N GLN A 252 -19.77 13.79 -0.81
CA GLN A 252 -19.98 12.42 -0.33
C GLN A 252 -19.36 11.31 -1.21
N VAL A 253 -18.14 11.53 -1.74
CA VAL A 253 -17.47 10.65 -2.73
C VAL A 253 -17.41 9.16 -2.34
N PHE A 254 -17.57 8.80 -1.05
CA PHE A 254 -17.62 7.42 -0.58
C PHE A 254 -18.73 7.10 0.43
N ALA A 255 -19.83 7.85 0.46
CA ALA A 255 -21.00 7.47 1.27
C ALA A 255 -21.76 6.30 0.62
N THR A 256 -21.19 5.09 0.64
CA THR A 256 -21.82 3.88 0.09
C THR A 256 -22.85 3.24 1.03
N ALA A 257 -23.14 3.85 2.18
CA ALA A 257 -24.07 3.32 3.18
C ALA A 257 -25.17 4.29 3.60
N GLY A 258 -25.46 5.31 2.78
CA GLY A 258 -26.68 6.11 2.93
C GLY A 258 -27.90 5.33 2.44
N GLY A 259 -28.24 4.23 3.12
CA GLY A 259 -29.56 3.60 2.95
C GLY A 259 -30.62 4.68 3.10
N ALA A 260 -31.43 4.87 2.06
CA ALA A 260 -32.57 5.77 2.13
C ALA A 260 -33.54 5.18 3.16
N TRP A 261 -33.57 5.75 4.36
CA TRP A 261 -34.69 5.58 5.26
C TRP A 261 -35.82 6.42 4.69
N GLY A 262 -36.66 5.79 3.87
CA GLY A 262 -37.99 6.29 3.55
C GLY A 262 -38.93 6.11 4.72
#